data_AF-A0AAT9HV30-F1
#
_entry.id   AF-A0AAT9HV30-F1
#
_cell.length_a   1.000
_cell.length_b   1.000
_cell.length_c   1.000
_cell.angle_alpha   90.00
_cell.angle_beta   90.00
_cell.angle_gamma   90.00
#
_symmetry.space_group_name_H-M   'P 1'
#
loop_
_entity.id
_entity.type
_entity.pdbx_description
1 polymer ?
#
loop_
_entity_poly.entity_id
_entity_poly.type
_entity_poly.pdbx_seq_one_letter_code
_entity_poly.pdbx_strand_id
1 'polypeptide(L)'
;MLGVERIDHGLRCMEDPELVERLVRERVPLTLCPLSNVRLRTVDVLADHPLPAMLDAGLLCTVNSDDPAYFGGTWGTTSTRCARPWG
;
A
#
# COMPACT_ATOMS: atom_id res chain seq x y z
N MET A 1 1.68 -22.99 0.69
CA MET A 1 1.47 -21.67 0.05
C MET A 1 0.19 -21.77 -0.78
N LEU A 2 -0.69 -20.76 -0.77
CA LEU A 2 -2.04 -20.85 -1.39
C LEU A 2 -2.07 -20.52 -2.90
N GLY A 3 -0.93 -20.19 -3.51
CA GLY A 3 -0.86 -19.88 -4.95
C GLY A 3 -1.58 -18.58 -5.34
N VAL A 4 -1.58 -17.58 -4.45
CA VAL A 4 -2.24 -16.29 -4.72
C VAL A 4 -1.47 -15.48 -5.76
N GLU A 5 -2.20 -14.76 -6.61
CA GLU A 5 -1.62 -13.92 -7.68
C GLU A 5 -1.40 -12.46 -7.23
N ARG A 6 -1.94 -12.07 -6.08
CA ARG A 6 -1.91 -10.71 -5.52
C ARG A 6 -2.11 -10.75 -4.00
N ILE A 7 -1.54 -9.79 -3.30
CA ILE A 7 -1.76 -9.60 -1.86
C ILE A 7 -2.37 -8.22 -1.64
N ASP A 8 -3.50 -8.16 -0.94
CA ASP A 8 -4.14 -6.89 -0.61
C ASP A 8 -3.58 -6.33 0.69
N HIS A 9 -3.34 -5.01 0.70
CA HIS A 9 -2.59 -4.23 1.68
C HIS A 9 -1.11 -4.65 1.80
N GLY A 10 -0.81 -5.78 2.44
CA GLY A 10 0.56 -6.27 2.57
C GLY A 10 1.55 -5.35 3.29
N LEU A 11 1.12 -4.28 3.99
CA LEU A 11 2.01 -3.29 4.64
C LEU A 11 3.09 -3.93 5.53
N ARG A 12 2.69 -4.95 6.30
CA ARG A 12 3.58 -5.62 7.27
C ARG A 12 4.64 -6.50 6.63
N CYS A 13 4.64 -6.67 5.30
CA CYS A 13 5.75 -7.35 4.62
C CYS A 13 7.09 -6.63 4.86
N MET A 14 7.06 -5.32 5.12
CA MET A 14 8.24 -4.51 5.44
C MET A 14 8.90 -4.87 6.78
N GLU A 15 8.27 -5.69 7.62
CA GLU A 15 8.86 -6.21 8.87
C GLU A 15 9.79 -7.41 8.63
N ASP A 16 9.78 -8.01 7.43
CA ASP A 16 10.54 -9.19 7.07
C ASP A 16 11.33 -8.97 5.76
N PRO A 17 12.64 -8.71 5.83
CA PRO A 17 13.48 -8.47 4.65
C PRO A 17 13.50 -9.64 3.65
N GLU A 18 13.47 -10.89 4.12
CA GLU A 18 13.48 -12.07 3.24
C GLU A 18 12.16 -12.17 2.46
N LEU A 19 11.05 -11.80 3.10
CA LEU A 19 9.75 -11.70 2.44
C LEU A 19 9.75 -10.60 1.37
N VAL A 20 10.32 -9.42 1.66
CA VAL A 20 10.45 -8.33 0.68
C VAL A 20 11.23 -8.80 -0.54
N GLU A 21 12.41 -9.40 -0.35
CA GLU A 21 13.22 -9.93 -1.46
C GLU A 21 12.46 -10.94 -2.31
N ARG A 22 11.69 -11.83 -1.67
CA ARG A 22 10.86 -12.81 -2.39
C ARG A 22 9.78 -12.11 -3.22
N LEU A 23 9.04 -11.18 -2.63
CA LEU A 23 7.95 -10.47 -3.31
C LEU A 23 8.45 -9.66 -4.51
N VAL A 24 9.62 -9.03 -4.38
CA VAL A 24 10.30 -8.31 -5.48
C VAL A 24 10.70 -9.28 -6.59
N ARG A 25 11.39 -10.37 -6.25
CA ARG A 25 11.86 -11.37 -7.22
C ARG A 25 10.71 -12.02 -7.99
N GLU A 26 9.64 -12.37 -7.29
CA GLU A 26 8.46 -13.03 -7.87
C GLU A 26 7.48 -12.03 -8.50
N ARG A 27 7.72 -10.72 -8.34
CA ARG A 27 6.84 -9.63 -8.79
C ARG A 27 5.38 -9.80 -8.36
N VAL A 28 5.17 -10.22 -7.11
CA VAL A 28 3.82 -10.35 -6.54
C VAL A 28 3.23 -8.94 -6.32
N PRO A 29 2.10 -8.58 -6.95
CA PRO A 29 1.50 -7.27 -6.78
C PRO A 29 0.90 -7.08 -5.38
N LEU A 30 1.13 -5.91 -4.79
CA LEU A 30 0.56 -5.45 -3.54
C LEU A 30 -0.44 -4.31 -3.81
N THR A 31 -1.69 -4.42 -3.33
CA THR A 31 -2.67 -3.32 -3.46
C THR A 31 -2.72 -2.50 -2.17
N LEU A 32 -2.34 -1.23 -2.24
CA LEU A 32 -2.24 -0.36 -1.07
C LEU A 32 -3.42 0.60 -1.04
N CYS A 33 -3.96 0.83 0.15
CA CYS A 33 -5.16 1.66 0.35
C CYS A 33 -4.89 2.78 1.36
N PRO A 34 -4.06 3.80 1.03
CA PRO A 34 -3.48 4.67 2.05
C PRO A 34 -4.49 5.45 2.89
N LEU A 35 -5.62 5.86 2.30
CA LEU A 35 -6.68 6.52 3.05
C LEU A 35 -7.40 5.57 4.01
N SER A 36 -7.65 4.32 3.60
CA SER A 36 -8.19 3.27 4.48
C SER A 36 -7.22 2.97 5.62
N ASN A 37 -5.93 2.82 5.33
CA ASN A 37 -4.90 2.57 6.35
C ASN A 37 -4.86 3.66 7.43
N VAL A 38 -5.05 4.93 7.05
CA VAL A 38 -5.16 6.04 8.02
C VAL A 38 -6.48 6.01 8.77
N ARG A 39 -7.61 5.80 8.08
CA ARG A 39 -8.94 5.79 8.71
C ARG A 39 -9.13 4.64 9.70
N LEU A 40 -8.56 3.48 9.39
CA LEU A 40 -8.56 2.29 10.23
C LEU A 40 -7.42 2.27 11.25
N ARG A 41 -6.60 3.33 11.32
CA ARG A 41 -5.48 3.48 12.27
C ARG A 41 -4.43 2.37 12.17
N THR A 42 -4.24 1.82 10.97
CA THR A 42 -3.08 0.97 10.67
C THR A 42 -1.83 1.83 10.46
N VAL A 43 -2.02 3.08 10.04
CA VAL A 43 -1.01 4.14 9.93
C VAL A 43 -1.60 5.40 10.55
N ASP A 44 -0.83 6.17 11.32
CA ASP A 44 -1.38 7.33 12.04
C ASP A 44 -1.69 8.52 11.11
N VAL A 45 -0.73 8.87 10.24
CA VAL A 45 -0.89 9.92 9.25
C VAL A 45 -0.37 9.48 7.89
N LEU A 46 -0.90 10.07 6.82
CA LEU A 46 -0.53 9.68 5.47
C LEU A 46 0.98 9.88 5.20
N ALA A 47 1.63 10.87 5.82
CA ALA A 47 3.07 11.07 5.68
C ALA A 47 3.91 9.85 6.12
N ASP A 48 3.41 9.05 7.06
CA ASP A 48 4.13 7.92 7.66
C ASP A 48 3.83 6.59 6.94
N HIS A 49 3.02 6.60 5.88
CA HIS A 49 2.66 5.37 5.18
C HIS A 49 3.90 4.74 4.54
N PRO A 50 4.09 3.41 4.60
CA PRO A 50 5.28 2.75 4.07
C PRO A 50 5.34 2.70 2.53
N LEU A 51 4.36 3.27 1.80
CA LEU A 51 4.28 3.10 0.35
C LEU A 51 5.52 3.63 -0.38
N PRO A 52 6.07 4.82 -0.06
CA PRO A 52 7.30 5.29 -0.70
C PRO A 52 8.47 4.32 -0.48
N ALA A 53 8.68 3.86 0.76
CA ALA A 53 9.72 2.89 1.08
C ALA A 53 9.51 1.53 0.39
N MET A 54 8.25 1.09 0.22
CA MET A 54 7.91 -0.12 -0.52
C MET A 54 8.28 0.00 -2.01
N LEU A 55 7.98 1.15 -2.62
CA LEU A 55 8.35 1.45 -4.01
C LEU A 55 9.87 1.53 -4.18
N ASP A 56 10.57 2.19 -3.26
CA ASP A 56 12.04 2.29 -3.25
C ASP A 56 12.70 0.92 -3.09
N ALA A 57 12.10 0.01 -2.32
CA ALA A 57 12.54 -1.37 -2.18
C ALA A 57 12.27 -2.24 -3.44
N GLY A 58 11.58 -1.70 -4.44
CA GLY A 58 11.27 -2.39 -5.69
C GLY A 58 10.02 -3.25 -5.66
N LEU A 59 9.18 -3.14 -4.62
CA LEU A 59 7.92 -3.87 -4.54
C LEU A 59 6.95 -3.38 -5.63
N LEU A 60 6.22 -4.32 -6.23
CA LEU A 60 5.19 -4.00 -7.22
C LEU A 60 3.91 -3.55 -6.51
N CYS A 61 3.76 -2.25 -6.30
CA CYS A 61 2.62 -1.69 -5.58
C CYS A 61 1.63 -0.96 -6.50
N THR A 62 0.33 -1.06 -6.19
CA THR A 62 -0.73 -0.19 -6.76
C THR A 62 -1.40 0.61 -5.65
N VAL A 63 -2.01 1.75 -6.00
CA VAL A 63 -2.80 2.56 -5.08
C VAL A 63 -4.28 2.37 -5.37
N ASN A 64 -5.08 2.13 -4.33
CA ASN A 64 -6.49 1.75 -4.40
C ASN A 64 -7.28 2.52 -3.32
N SER A 65 -8.60 2.65 -3.51
CA SER A 65 -9.48 3.39 -2.60
C SER A 65 -10.12 2.57 -1.48
N ASP A 66 -9.99 1.25 -1.53
CA ASP A 66 -10.71 0.31 -0.66
C ASP A 66 -12.22 0.54 -0.75
N ASP A 67 -12.86 0.93 0.36
CA ASP A 67 -14.26 1.35 0.43
C ASP A 67 -14.42 2.90 0.48
N PRO A 68 -14.33 3.61 -0.66
CA PRO A 68 -14.27 5.08 -0.72
C PRO A 68 -15.41 5.79 0.02
N ALA A 69 -16.61 5.21 0.00
CA ALA A 69 -17.80 5.74 0.68
C ALA A 69 -17.61 5.82 2.21
N TYR A 70 -16.91 4.86 2.81
CA TYR A 70 -16.65 4.83 4.25
C TYR A 70 -15.46 5.69 4.67
N PHE A 71 -14.49 5.87 3.77
CA PHE A 71 -13.24 6.58 4.07
C PHE A 71 -13.23 8.07 3.69
N GLY A 72 -14.36 8.56 3.18
CA GLY A 72 -14.61 9.97 2.90
C GLY A 72 -13.88 10.44 1.64
N GLY A 73 -13.86 9.62 0.58
CA GLY A 73 -13.16 9.92 -0.65
C GLY A 73 -13.74 9.23 -1.88
N THR A 74 -13.08 9.46 -3.02
CA THR A 74 -13.23 8.71 -4.27
C THR A 74 -11.86 8.19 -4.70
N TRP A 75 -11.79 7.45 -5.79
CA TRP A 75 -10.51 7.15 -6.43
C TRP A 75 -9.71 8.45 -6.72
N GLY A 76 -10.36 9.49 -7.25
CA GLY A 76 -9.70 10.78 -7.53
C GLY A 76 -9.14 11.45 -6.28
N THR A 77 -9.87 11.41 -5.16
CA THR A 77 -9.38 11.91 -3.87
C THR A 77 -8.17 11.12 -3.37
N THR A 78 -8.18 9.80 -3.52
CA THR A 78 -7.08 8.92 -3.12
C THR A 78 -5.82 9.23 -3.91
N SER A 79 -5.92 9.25 -5.25
CA SER A 79 -4.81 9.57 -6.15
C SER A 79 -4.21 10.96 -5.84
N THR A 80 -5.05 12.00 -5.73
CA THR A 80 -4.59 13.36 -5.44
C THR A 80 -3.91 13.48 -4.08
N ARG A 81 -4.42 12.78 -3.06
CA ARG A 81 -3.87 12.83 -1.70
C ARG A 81 -2.59 12.01 -1.56
N CYS A 82 -2.38 10.98 -2.36
CA CYS A 82 -1.13 10.21 -2.35
C CYS A 82 -0.01 10.91 -3.12
N ALA A 83 -0.35 11.69 -4.16
CA ALA A 83 0.64 12.47 -4.91
C ALA A 83 1.29 13.59 -4.06
N ARG A 84 0.55 14.23 -3.16
CA ARG A 84 1.06 15.42 -2.43
C ARG A 84 2.11 15.18 -1.33
N PRO A 85 1.97 14.17 -0.44
CA PRO A 85 2.88 14.00 0.68
C PRO A 85 4.18 13.29 0.30
N TRP A 86 4.24 12.64 -0.86
CA TRP A 86 5.38 11.80 -1.26
C TRP A 86 6.07 12.25 -2.55
N GLY A 87 5.61 13.33 -3.21
CA GLY A 87 6.22 13.91 -4.41
C GLY A 87 5.21 14.40 -5.44
#